data_AF-A0A4U0R7D3-F1
#
_entry.id   AF-A0A4U0R7D3-F1
#
_cell.length_a   1.000
_cell.length_b   1.000
_cell.length_c   1.000
_cell.angle_alpha   90.00
_cell.angle_beta   90.00
_cell.angle_gamma   90.00
#
_symmetry.space_group_name_H-M   'P 1'
#
loop_
_entity.id
_entity.type
_entity.pdbx_description
1 polymer ?
#
loop_
_entity_poly.entity_id
_entity_poly.type
_entity_poly.pdbx_seq_one_letter_code
_entity_poly.pdbx_strand_id
1 'polypeptide(L)'
;MDLTALAARLAAHPSIRGKLQIADATRALGLDAASPGAPGDDAAALPRPDGGWDLLAGEGFMPQFVADDPWFAGWCGVMVNLSDIAAMGGRASALLNAVWAPDAASAAPLLAGLRDAAQAYGVPIVGGHTNLGAPALNLAVSVTGQAQRLISSFAARPGDALIAAIDHRGGYRPSFDNWCAALDAPHDQLRGDLNLLPELARAGLVEAGKDISQGGIVGTALMLAECSRCGFRIDVDALPLPPGTDLERWLRSFPSFGFLLSVRPDHAAEVCGRFNNRDITAVVIGTATATPRIELSRATQTATFWDHRDRPYLGLTRDHAHA
;
A
#
# COMPACT_ATOMS: atom_id res chain seq x y z
N MET A 1 16.06 -17.55 -15.72
CA MET A 1 14.86 -17.63 -14.85
C MET A 1 13.65 -17.74 -15.75
N ASP A 2 12.85 -18.79 -15.60
CA ASP A 2 11.61 -18.98 -16.36
C ASP A 2 10.49 -18.10 -15.77
N LEU A 3 9.95 -17.18 -16.58
CA LEU A 3 8.88 -16.27 -16.16
C LEU A 3 7.59 -17.01 -15.81
N THR A 4 7.30 -18.12 -16.47
CA THR A 4 6.08 -18.90 -16.21
C THR A 4 6.15 -19.54 -14.83
N ALA A 5 7.28 -20.17 -14.50
CA ALA A 5 7.54 -20.71 -13.18
C ALA A 5 7.59 -19.63 -12.09
N LEU A 6 8.13 -18.43 -12.39
CA LEU A 6 8.10 -17.29 -11.47
C LEU A 6 6.67 -16.83 -11.18
N ALA A 7 5.88 -16.58 -12.24
CA ALA A 7 4.48 -16.18 -12.15
C ALA A 7 3.66 -17.18 -11.32
N ALA A 8 3.82 -18.48 -11.57
CA ALA A 8 3.12 -19.53 -10.83
C ALA A 8 3.49 -19.55 -9.34
N ARG A 9 4.77 -19.40 -9.00
CA ARG A 9 5.23 -19.38 -7.61
C ARG A 9 4.74 -18.14 -6.85
N LEU A 10 4.80 -16.96 -7.48
CA LEU A 10 4.23 -15.74 -6.92
C LEU A 10 2.73 -15.89 -6.69
N ALA A 11 1.97 -16.40 -7.66
CA ALA A 11 0.52 -16.55 -7.55
C ALA A 11 0.10 -17.56 -6.46
N ALA A 12 0.98 -18.53 -6.14
CA ALA A 12 0.78 -19.49 -5.07
C ALA A 12 1.24 -18.98 -3.69
N HIS A 13 1.98 -17.87 -3.63
CA HIS A 13 2.63 -17.41 -2.41
C HIS A 13 1.62 -16.94 -1.34
N PRO A 14 1.81 -17.28 -0.05
CA PRO A 14 0.87 -16.91 1.02
C PRO A 14 0.59 -15.41 1.14
N SER A 15 1.61 -14.56 0.94
CA SER A 15 1.45 -13.10 1.03
C SER A 15 0.52 -12.52 -0.06
N ILE A 16 0.48 -13.14 -1.24
CA ILE A 16 -0.48 -12.82 -2.30
C ILE A 16 -1.84 -13.41 -1.93
N ARG A 17 -1.90 -14.72 -1.63
CA ARG A 17 -3.17 -15.41 -1.38
C ARG A 17 -3.92 -14.89 -0.15
N GLY A 18 -3.22 -14.33 0.84
CA GLY A 18 -3.84 -13.78 2.05
C GLY A 18 -4.82 -12.65 1.77
N LYS A 19 -4.62 -11.86 0.71
CA LYS A 19 -5.52 -10.76 0.34
C LYS A 19 -6.87 -11.24 -0.22
N LEU A 20 -6.98 -12.50 -0.65
CA LEU A 20 -8.27 -13.09 -1.08
C LEU A 20 -9.33 -13.08 0.04
N GLN A 21 -8.90 -13.07 1.30
CA GLN A 21 -9.80 -13.01 2.46
C GLN A 21 -10.56 -11.68 2.55
N ILE A 22 -10.06 -10.61 1.92
CA ILE A 22 -10.74 -9.32 1.85
C ILE A 22 -12.10 -9.49 1.18
N ALA A 23 -12.17 -10.27 0.10
CA ALA A 23 -13.41 -10.50 -0.66
C ALA A 23 -14.52 -11.15 0.19
N ASP A 24 -14.15 -12.00 1.15
CA ASP A 24 -15.12 -12.63 2.04
C ASP A 24 -15.67 -11.64 3.07
N ALA A 25 -14.80 -10.79 3.63
CA ALA A 25 -15.21 -9.75 4.57
C ALA A 25 -16.09 -8.69 3.91
N THR A 26 -15.73 -8.21 2.71
CA THR A 26 -16.52 -7.20 1.99
C THR A 26 -17.88 -7.75 1.56
N ARG A 27 -17.94 -9.00 1.08
CA ARG A 27 -19.21 -9.68 0.77
C ARG A 27 -20.11 -9.81 2.00
N ALA A 28 -19.54 -10.22 3.15
CA ALA A 28 -20.31 -10.37 4.39
C ALA A 28 -20.90 -9.03 4.89
N LEU A 29 -20.21 -7.91 4.62
CA LEU A 29 -20.68 -6.56 4.93
C LEU A 29 -21.59 -5.95 3.85
N GLY A 30 -21.78 -6.63 2.72
CA GLY A 30 -22.53 -6.09 1.58
C GLY A 30 -21.85 -4.88 0.92
N LEU A 31 -20.53 -4.81 0.96
CA LEU A 31 -19.74 -3.73 0.38
C LEU A 31 -19.32 -4.04 -1.07
N ASP A 32 -19.38 -3.01 -1.91
CA ASP A 32 -18.90 -3.02 -3.29
C ASP A 32 -18.16 -1.72 -3.64
N ALA A 33 -17.63 -1.60 -4.86
CA ALA A 33 -16.94 -0.39 -5.32
C ALA A 33 -17.87 0.84 -5.51
N ALA A 34 -19.19 0.71 -5.33
CA ALA A 34 -20.14 1.83 -5.35
C ALA A 34 -20.53 2.29 -3.94
N SER A 35 -20.16 1.53 -2.91
CA SER A 35 -20.45 1.83 -1.52
C SER A 35 -19.73 3.11 -1.07
N PRO A 36 -20.30 3.88 -0.12
CA PRO A 36 -19.66 5.08 0.42
C PRO A 36 -18.24 4.78 0.91
N GLY A 37 -17.31 5.69 0.60
CA GLY A 37 -15.90 5.52 0.92
C GLY A 37 -15.10 4.79 -0.16
N ALA A 38 -15.71 4.30 -1.24
CA ALA A 38 -15.05 3.58 -2.34
C ALA A 38 -14.15 2.40 -1.86
N PRO A 39 -14.73 1.37 -1.20
CA PRO A 39 -13.98 0.17 -0.81
C PRO A 39 -13.14 -0.37 -1.98
N GLY A 40 -11.82 -0.49 -1.77
CA GLY A 40 -10.82 -0.85 -2.79
C GLY A 40 -9.67 0.17 -2.89
N ASP A 41 -9.95 1.43 -2.57
CA ASP A 41 -8.94 2.46 -2.27
C ASP A 41 -8.19 2.15 -0.96
N ASP A 42 -7.03 2.77 -0.74
CA ASP A 42 -6.21 2.56 0.48
C ASP A 42 -6.83 3.21 1.72
N ALA A 43 -7.60 4.29 1.52
CA ALA A 43 -8.41 4.89 2.57
C ALA A 43 -9.83 5.14 2.06
N ALA A 44 -10.80 5.02 2.95
CA ALA A 44 -12.16 5.42 2.66
C ALA A 44 -12.21 6.92 2.38
N ALA A 45 -12.72 7.31 1.20
CA ALA A 45 -12.84 8.70 0.80
C ALA A 45 -14.28 9.22 0.91
N LEU A 46 -14.51 10.17 1.81
CA LEU A 46 -15.81 10.80 2.04
C LEU A 46 -15.78 12.24 1.51
N PRO A 47 -16.67 12.61 0.56
CA PRO A 47 -16.66 13.94 -0.01
C PRO A 47 -17.13 14.96 1.03
N ARG A 48 -16.45 16.12 1.10
CA ARG A 48 -16.84 17.21 2.02
C ARG A 48 -17.74 18.23 1.33
N PRO A 49 -18.67 18.87 2.07
CA PRO A 49 -19.56 19.88 1.50
C PRO A 49 -18.84 21.10 0.90
N ASP A 50 -17.67 21.46 1.42
CA ASP A 50 -16.82 22.57 0.98
C ASP A 50 -15.82 22.17 -0.13
N GLY A 51 -15.85 20.92 -0.56
CA GLY A 51 -14.93 20.35 -1.54
C GLY A 51 -13.74 19.62 -0.91
N GLY A 52 -13.14 18.75 -1.72
CA GLY A 52 -12.14 17.79 -1.23
C GLY A 52 -12.79 16.63 -0.46
N TRP A 53 -11.97 15.93 0.31
CA TRP A 53 -12.31 14.63 0.89
C TRP A 53 -11.75 14.51 2.30
N ASP A 54 -12.56 13.98 3.20
CA ASP A 54 -12.07 13.36 4.43
C ASP A 54 -11.66 11.91 4.11
N LEU A 55 -10.52 11.50 4.64
CA LEU A 55 -9.94 10.19 4.45
C LEU A 55 -9.89 9.44 5.78
N LEU A 56 -10.25 8.15 5.75
CA LEU A 56 -10.20 7.27 6.91
C LEU A 56 -9.56 5.94 6.51
N ALA A 57 -8.49 5.54 7.19
CA ALA A 57 -7.88 4.23 7.02
C ALA A 57 -7.70 3.55 8.39
N GLY A 58 -7.53 2.23 8.37
CA GLY A 58 -7.31 1.46 9.57
C GLY A 58 -6.79 0.07 9.28
N GLU A 59 -5.87 -0.39 10.11
CA GLU A 59 -5.26 -1.70 10.00
C GLU A 59 -5.32 -2.49 11.31
N GLY A 60 -5.67 -3.77 11.20
CA GLY A 60 -5.45 -4.77 12.23
C GLY A 60 -4.17 -5.54 11.94
N PHE A 61 -3.31 -5.69 12.95
CA PHE A 61 -1.99 -6.28 12.77
C PHE A 61 -2.01 -7.79 12.98
N MET A 62 -1.15 -8.50 12.23
CA MET A 62 -0.93 -9.94 12.40
C MET A 62 -0.47 -10.23 13.84
N PRO A 63 -1.18 -11.06 14.62
CA PRO A 63 -0.83 -11.30 16.03
C PRO A 63 0.60 -11.80 16.22
N GLN A 64 1.09 -12.65 15.30
CA GLN A 64 2.46 -13.15 15.34
C GLN A 64 3.50 -12.01 15.18
N PHE A 65 3.26 -11.06 14.28
CA PHE A 65 4.16 -9.92 14.11
C PHE A 65 4.18 -9.02 15.35
N VAL A 66 3.01 -8.77 15.94
CA VAL A 66 2.89 -8.01 17.19
C VAL A 66 3.64 -8.69 18.34
N ALA A 67 3.60 -10.02 18.42
CA ALA A 67 4.31 -10.78 19.44
C ALA A 67 5.83 -10.80 19.22
N ASP A 68 6.28 -10.97 17.98
CA ASP A 68 7.70 -11.14 17.63
C ASP A 68 8.50 -9.84 17.75
N ASP A 69 7.90 -8.70 17.39
CA ASP A 69 8.57 -7.40 17.42
C ASP A 69 7.58 -6.28 17.82
N PRO A 70 7.17 -6.22 19.10
CA PRO A 70 6.09 -5.33 19.53
C PRO A 70 6.37 -3.85 19.28
N TRP A 71 7.60 -3.41 19.51
CA TRP A 71 8.00 -2.02 19.25
C TRP A 71 7.90 -1.69 17.77
N PHE A 72 8.43 -2.54 16.89
CA PHE A 72 8.34 -2.30 15.45
C PHE A 72 6.91 -2.43 14.92
N ALA A 73 6.10 -3.33 15.49
CA ALA A 73 4.67 -3.41 15.19
C ALA A 73 3.95 -2.09 15.54
N GLY A 74 4.27 -1.49 16.70
CA GLY A 74 3.80 -0.15 17.07
C GLY A 74 4.25 0.93 16.09
N TRP A 75 5.53 0.92 15.67
CA TRP A 75 6.06 1.84 14.66
C TRP A 75 5.34 1.71 13.32
N CYS A 76 5.20 0.47 12.83
CA CYS A 76 4.48 0.15 11.61
C CYS A 76 3.02 0.59 11.71
N GLY A 77 2.37 0.43 12.87
CA GLY A 77 1.00 0.90 13.13
C GLY A 77 0.75 2.33 12.67
N VAL A 78 1.69 3.24 12.97
CA VAL A 78 1.65 4.61 12.47
C VAL A 78 2.01 4.65 10.99
N MET A 79 3.20 4.17 10.63
CA MET A 79 3.78 4.31 9.29
C MET A 79 2.86 3.86 8.16
N VAL A 80 2.26 2.67 8.27
CA VAL A 80 1.43 2.08 7.21
C VAL A 80 0.13 2.85 7.00
N ASN A 81 -0.53 3.25 8.10
CA ASN A 81 -1.74 4.06 8.06
C ASN A 81 -1.45 5.43 7.44
N LEU A 82 -0.29 6.02 7.73
CA LEU A 82 0.12 7.27 7.07
C LEU A 82 0.36 7.09 5.57
N SER A 83 0.93 5.95 5.16
CA SER A 83 1.09 5.58 3.76
C SER A 83 -0.25 5.45 3.05
N ASP A 84 -1.28 4.87 3.67
CA ASP A 84 -2.63 4.77 3.08
C ASP A 84 -3.21 6.15 2.75
N ILE A 85 -3.09 7.08 3.70
CA ILE A 85 -3.56 8.47 3.52
C ILE A 85 -2.75 9.18 2.42
N ALA A 86 -1.43 8.99 2.40
CA ALA A 86 -0.57 9.58 1.38
C ALA A 86 -0.84 8.99 -0.01
N ALA A 87 -1.06 7.67 -0.12
CA ALA A 87 -1.40 6.97 -1.35
C ALA A 87 -2.68 7.52 -1.99
N MET A 88 -3.60 8.04 -1.17
CA MET A 88 -4.82 8.70 -1.61
C MET A 88 -4.64 10.19 -1.98
N GLY A 89 -3.40 10.71 -1.97
CA GLY A 89 -3.11 12.13 -2.18
C GLY A 89 -3.43 13.02 -0.98
N GLY A 90 -3.58 12.42 0.20
CA GLY A 90 -4.00 13.09 1.43
C GLY A 90 -2.87 13.39 2.42
N ARG A 91 -3.15 14.30 3.35
CA ARG A 91 -2.31 14.53 4.53
C ARG A 91 -3.02 14.01 5.76
N ALA A 92 -2.35 13.13 6.49
CA ALA A 92 -2.85 12.63 7.76
C ALA A 92 -2.84 13.73 8.82
N SER A 93 -3.79 13.65 9.75
CA SER A 93 -4.03 14.67 10.78
C SER A 93 -4.06 14.11 12.19
N ALA A 94 -4.58 12.89 12.36
CA ALA A 94 -4.71 12.27 13.67
C ALA A 94 -4.77 10.74 13.58
N LEU A 95 -4.21 10.08 14.59
CA LEU A 95 -4.22 8.62 14.75
C LEU A 95 -5.03 8.21 15.98
N LEU A 96 -5.66 7.04 15.90
CA LEU A 96 -6.28 6.32 17.01
C LEU A 96 -5.67 4.91 17.09
N ASN A 97 -5.46 4.39 18.30
CA ASN A 97 -4.97 3.02 18.49
C ASN A 97 -5.92 2.19 19.35
N ALA A 98 -6.06 0.90 19.06
CA ALA A 98 -6.69 -0.09 19.92
C ALA A 98 -5.65 -1.15 20.31
N VAL A 99 -5.42 -1.31 21.61
CA VAL A 99 -4.42 -2.23 22.16
C VAL A 99 -5.08 -3.21 23.11
N TRP A 100 -4.79 -4.48 22.93
CA TRP A 100 -5.11 -5.55 23.88
C TRP A 100 -3.81 -6.10 24.41
N ALA A 101 -3.68 -6.30 25.72
CA ALA A 101 -2.47 -6.88 26.30
C ALA A 101 -2.77 -7.64 27.60
N PRO A 102 -1.96 -8.64 27.97
CA PRO A 102 -2.03 -9.28 29.30
C PRO A 102 -1.90 -8.28 30.44
N ASP A 103 -0.98 -7.33 30.32
CA ASP A 103 -0.68 -6.32 31.33
C ASP A 103 -0.02 -5.08 30.70
N ALA A 104 0.23 -4.05 31.51
CA ALA A 104 0.88 -2.84 31.04
C ALA A 104 2.33 -3.07 30.61
N ALA A 105 3.03 -4.04 31.20
CA ALA A 105 4.43 -4.31 30.93
C ALA A 105 4.63 -4.90 29.52
N SER A 106 3.76 -5.83 29.13
CA SER A 106 3.71 -6.42 27.80
C SER A 106 3.29 -5.41 26.72
N ALA A 107 2.42 -4.45 27.04
CA ALA A 107 2.04 -3.38 26.11
C ALA A 107 3.13 -2.31 25.90
N ALA A 108 4.03 -2.12 26.88
CA ALA A 108 4.92 -0.97 26.92
C ALA A 108 5.84 -0.82 25.68
N PRO A 109 6.50 -1.87 25.16
CA PRO A 109 7.36 -1.72 23.97
C PRO A 109 6.55 -1.30 22.73
N LEU A 110 5.35 -1.85 22.56
CA LEU A 110 4.46 -1.48 21.47
C LEU A 110 3.99 -0.03 21.55
N LEU A 111 3.61 0.43 22.76
CA LEU A 111 3.21 1.81 22.98
C LEU A 111 4.37 2.78 22.75
N ALA A 112 5.60 2.37 23.09
CA ALA A 112 6.80 3.15 22.77
C ALA A 112 6.99 3.27 21.24
N GLY A 113 6.83 2.18 20.48
CA GLY A 113 6.93 2.22 19.02
C GLY A 113 5.90 3.15 18.36
N LEU A 114 4.66 3.11 18.83
CA LEU A 114 3.60 4.04 18.42
C LEU A 114 3.99 5.50 18.66
N ARG A 115 4.48 5.81 19.87
CA ARG A 115 4.92 7.16 20.25
C ARG A 115 6.09 7.62 19.37
N ASP A 116 7.10 6.77 19.20
CA ASP A 116 8.33 7.12 18.49
C ASP A 116 8.03 7.39 17.00
N ALA A 117 7.19 6.58 16.36
CA ALA A 117 6.75 6.80 14.98
C ALA A 117 5.86 8.04 14.83
N ALA A 118 4.91 8.25 15.76
CA ALA A 118 4.07 9.45 15.76
C ALA A 118 4.91 10.73 15.86
N GLN A 119 5.96 10.72 16.69
CA GLN A 119 6.93 11.80 16.78
C GLN A 119 7.73 11.96 15.48
N ALA A 120 8.22 10.86 14.89
CA ALA A 120 9.00 10.89 13.66
C ALA A 120 8.20 11.52 12.50
N TYR A 121 6.98 11.03 12.27
CA TYR A 121 6.11 11.52 11.20
C TYR A 121 5.34 12.80 11.53
N GLY A 122 5.33 13.24 12.80
CA GLY A 122 4.69 14.48 13.21
C GLY A 122 3.16 14.44 13.14
N VAL A 123 2.57 13.25 13.24
CA VAL A 123 1.11 13.06 13.28
C VAL A 123 0.74 12.55 14.68
N PRO A 124 -0.10 13.28 15.44
CA PRO A 124 -0.39 12.93 16.82
C PRO A 124 -1.34 11.73 16.93
N ILE A 125 -1.11 10.90 17.95
CA ILE A 125 -2.10 9.96 18.46
C ILE A 125 -3.03 10.74 19.38
N VAL A 126 -4.30 10.88 19.01
CA VAL A 126 -5.26 11.77 19.69
C VAL A 126 -6.23 11.02 20.60
N GLY A 127 -6.16 9.69 20.63
CA GLY A 127 -7.02 8.85 21.43
C GLY A 127 -6.87 7.38 21.08
N GLY A 128 -7.69 6.54 21.69
CA GLY A 128 -7.64 5.11 21.47
C GLY A 128 -8.40 4.32 22.53
N HIS A 129 -8.22 3.01 22.49
CA HIS A 129 -8.74 2.07 23.47
C HIS A 129 -7.63 1.14 23.96
N THR A 130 -7.61 0.83 25.25
CA THR A 130 -6.65 -0.13 25.83
C THR A 130 -7.39 -1.09 26.73
N ASN A 131 -7.25 -2.38 26.43
CA ASN A 131 -7.82 -3.47 27.19
C ASN A 131 -6.68 -4.33 27.79
N LEU A 132 -6.41 -4.11 29.07
CA LEU A 132 -5.45 -4.91 29.85
C LEU A 132 -6.16 -6.14 30.45
N GLY A 133 -5.44 -7.26 30.58
CA GLY A 133 -6.01 -8.55 30.97
C GLY A 133 -6.48 -9.39 29.78
N ALA A 134 -6.19 -8.97 28.55
CA ALA A 134 -6.42 -9.79 27.36
C ALA A 134 -5.39 -10.94 27.28
N PRO A 135 -5.72 -12.08 26.65
CA PRO A 135 -4.82 -13.25 26.64
C PRO A 135 -3.53 -13.04 25.84
N ALA A 136 -3.47 -12.04 24.95
CA ALA A 136 -2.33 -11.79 24.07
C ALA A 136 -2.23 -10.32 23.67
N LEU A 137 -1.02 -9.91 23.28
CA LEU A 137 -0.74 -8.57 22.75
C LEU A 137 -1.27 -8.45 21.32
N ASN A 138 -2.16 -7.47 21.08
CA ASN A 138 -2.73 -7.20 19.76
C ASN A 138 -2.83 -5.69 19.51
N LEU A 139 -2.82 -5.32 18.22
CA LEU A 139 -2.84 -3.93 17.78
C LEU A 139 -3.82 -3.75 16.62
N ALA A 140 -4.61 -2.69 16.70
CA ALA A 140 -5.15 -2.02 15.54
C ALA A 140 -4.84 -0.52 15.61
N VAL A 141 -4.61 0.10 14.47
CA VAL A 141 -4.41 1.56 14.35
C VAL A 141 -5.35 2.07 13.28
N SER A 142 -5.86 3.28 13.47
CA SER A 142 -6.66 4.00 12.48
C SER A 142 -6.16 5.42 12.37
N VAL A 143 -6.39 6.01 11.20
CA VAL A 143 -5.94 7.36 10.89
C VAL A 143 -7.03 8.12 10.17
N THR A 144 -7.06 9.43 10.38
CA THR A 144 -7.82 10.35 9.55
C THR A 144 -6.93 11.39 8.90
N GLY A 145 -7.28 11.78 7.69
CA GLY A 145 -6.58 12.80 6.91
C GLY A 145 -7.50 13.48 5.93
N GLN A 146 -6.94 14.37 5.13
CA GLN A 146 -7.71 15.14 4.14
C GLN A 146 -6.97 15.25 2.82
N ALA A 147 -7.72 15.19 1.72
CA ALA A 147 -7.22 15.36 0.37
C ALA A 147 -8.05 16.40 -0.40
N GLN A 148 -7.39 17.20 -1.24
CA GLN A 148 -8.09 18.10 -2.16
C GLN A 148 -8.39 17.41 -3.50
N ARG A 149 -7.46 16.57 -3.96
CA ARG A 149 -7.61 15.70 -5.12
C ARG A 149 -7.19 14.31 -4.68
N LEU A 150 -7.91 13.29 -5.13
CA LEU A 150 -7.60 11.91 -4.83
C LEU A 150 -6.61 11.36 -5.85
N ILE A 151 -5.73 10.49 -5.35
CA ILE A 151 -5.12 9.42 -6.15
C ILE A 151 -5.95 8.19 -5.81
N SER A 152 -6.66 7.62 -6.78
CA SER A 152 -7.60 6.52 -6.54
C SER A 152 -7.20 5.26 -7.28
N SER A 153 -7.36 4.11 -6.63
CA SER A 153 -7.22 2.77 -7.20
C SER A 153 -8.22 2.50 -8.33
N PHE A 154 -9.23 3.35 -8.53
CA PHE A 154 -10.25 3.25 -9.58
C PHE A 154 -9.97 4.10 -10.84
N ALA A 155 -8.87 4.85 -10.86
CA ALA A 155 -8.62 5.86 -11.90
C ALA A 155 -7.56 5.46 -12.95
N ALA A 156 -6.95 4.28 -12.83
CA ALA A 156 -5.96 3.80 -13.81
C ALA A 156 -6.64 3.54 -15.15
N ARG A 157 -5.95 3.83 -16.26
CA ARG A 157 -6.50 3.62 -17.61
C ARG A 157 -5.51 2.88 -18.50
N PRO A 158 -5.98 2.04 -19.43
CA PRO A 158 -5.12 1.45 -20.44
C PRO A 158 -4.27 2.50 -21.16
N GLY A 159 -2.97 2.22 -21.32
CA GLY A 159 -1.99 3.14 -21.89
C GLY A 159 -1.19 3.95 -20.87
N ASP A 160 -1.62 4.00 -19.60
CA ASP A 160 -0.85 4.66 -18.54
C ASP A 160 0.49 3.96 -18.29
N ALA A 161 1.52 4.73 -17.97
CA ALA A 161 2.77 4.23 -17.44
C ALA A 161 2.55 3.72 -16.02
N LEU A 162 2.99 2.49 -15.73
CA LEU A 162 3.05 1.98 -14.36
C LEU A 162 4.41 2.35 -13.77
N ILE A 163 4.41 3.18 -12.73
CA ILE A 163 5.61 3.62 -12.02
C ILE A 163 5.68 2.91 -10.69
N ALA A 164 6.86 2.39 -10.35
CA ALA A 164 7.19 1.99 -8.98
C ALA A 164 8.09 3.07 -8.38
N ALA A 165 7.63 3.71 -7.31
CA ALA A 165 8.38 4.67 -6.50
C ALA A 165 8.65 4.04 -5.14
N ILE A 166 9.91 3.67 -4.85
CA ILE A 166 10.30 2.92 -3.65
C ILE A 166 11.57 3.51 -3.05
N ASP A 167 11.60 3.68 -1.74
CA ASP A 167 12.80 4.11 -1.02
C ASP A 167 13.80 2.95 -0.86
N HIS A 168 14.92 3.02 -1.60
CA HIS A 168 15.97 2.00 -1.61
C HIS A 168 17.08 2.25 -0.57
N ARG A 169 16.98 3.28 0.27
CA ARG A 169 18.00 3.61 1.29
C ARG A 169 18.02 2.63 2.46
N GLY A 170 16.97 1.82 2.59
CA GLY A 170 16.75 0.87 3.68
C GLY A 170 17.43 -0.48 3.54
N GLY A 171 16.91 -1.45 4.29
CA GLY A 171 17.32 -2.84 4.25
C GLY A 171 16.22 -3.79 4.74
N TYR A 172 16.40 -5.09 4.52
CA TYR A 172 15.44 -6.07 5.03
C TYR A 172 15.48 -6.20 6.55
N ARG A 173 14.29 -6.26 7.16
CA ARG A 173 14.13 -6.72 8.54
C ARG A 173 14.23 -8.27 8.58
N PRO A 174 14.75 -8.89 9.66
CA PRO A 174 15.04 -10.33 9.69
C PRO A 174 13.83 -11.27 9.50
N SER A 175 12.66 -10.88 10.00
CA SER A 175 11.52 -11.82 10.17
C SER A 175 10.50 -11.79 9.04
N PHE A 176 10.57 -10.81 8.13
CA PHE A 176 9.56 -10.61 7.08
C PHE A 176 10.20 -10.08 5.80
N ASP A 177 9.48 -10.13 4.67
CA ASP A 177 9.90 -9.46 3.43
C ASP A 177 9.65 -7.94 3.47
N ASN A 178 9.92 -7.34 4.63
CA ASN A 178 9.75 -5.92 4.89
C ASN A 178 11.08 -5.21 4.60
N TRP A 179 11.06 -4.32 3.62
CA TRP A 179 12.17 -3.44 3.29
C TRP A 179 12.02 -2.11 4.04
N CYS A 180 12.83 -1.90 5.07
CA CYS A 180 12.66 -0.77 5.98
C CYS A 180 13.74 0.30 5.74
N ALA A 181 13.31 1.46 5.25
CA ALA A 181 14.12 2.67 5.09
C ALA A 181 13.75 3.76 6.11
N ALA A 182 12.76 3.52 6.98
CA ALA A 182 12.18 4.58 7.80
C ALA A 182 12.89 4.81 9.15
N LEU A 183 13.53 3.80 9.74
CA LEU A 183 13.97 3.86 11.15
C LEU A 183 15.13 4.83 11.39
N ASP A 184 16.06 4.90 10.44
CA ASP A 184 17.26 5.75 10.54
C ASP A 184 17.12 7.08 9.78
N ALA A 185 15.98 7.29 9.13
CA ALA A 185 15.73 8.49 8.33
C ALA A 185 15.47 9.70 9.23
N PRO A 186 16.01 10.89 8.90
CA PRO A 186 15.65 12.14 9.56
C PRO A 186 14.13 12.40 9.49
N HIS A 187 13.56 12.94 10.57
CA HIS A 187 12.12 13.16 10.67
C HIS A 187 11.56 14.09 9.57
N ASP A 188 12.31 15.12 9.20
CA ASP A 188 11.96 16.05 8.12
C ASP A 188 12.00 15.37 6.75
N GLN A 189 12.93 14.43 6.55
CA GLN A 189 12.97 13.59 5.34
C GLN A 189 11.70 12.73 5.25
N LEU A 190 11.36 11.97 6.30
CA LEU A 190 10.15 11.12 6.32
C LEU A 190 8.88 11.90 5.99
N ARG A 191 8.72 13.06 6.63
CA ARG A 191 7.56 13.94 6.42
C ARG A 191 7.52 14.50 5.00
N GLY A 192 8.66 14.97 4.50
CA GLY A 192 8.77 15.52 3.15
C GLY A 192 8.56 14.47 2.06
N ASP A 193 9.01 13.24 2.28
CA ASP A 193 8.85 12.11 1.36
C ASP A 193 7.37 11.73 1.22
N LEU A 194 6.63 11.57 2.33
CA LEU A 194 5.18 11.34 2.30
C LEU A 194 4.42 12.51 1.65
N ASN A 195 4.91 13.74 1.82
CA ASN A 195 4.27 14.93 1.28
C ASN A 195 4.31 15.02 -0.26
N LEU A 196 5.16 14.22 -0.93
CA LEU A 196 5.19 14.15 -2.40
C LEU A 196 3.86 13.72 -3.00
N LEU A 197 3.19 12.71 -2.43
CA LEU A 197 1.97 12.15 -3.02
C LEU A 197 0.83 13.18 -3.04
N PRO A 198 0.55 13.91 -1.95
CA PRO A 198 -0.40 15.02 -1.97
C PRO A 198 -0.03 16.18 -2.90
N GLU A 199 1.26 16.45 -3.09
CA GLU A 199 1.72 17.48 -4.04
C GLU A 199 1.48 17.04 -5.49
N LEU A 200 1.80 15.79 -5.82
CA LEU A 200 1.55 15.18 -7.13
C LEU A 200 0.04 15.16 -7.47
N ALA A 201 -0.79 14.76 -6.51
CA ALA A 201 -2.25 14.77 -6.64
C ALA A 201 -2.77 16.20 -6.89
N ARG A 202 -2.33 17.17 -6.09
CA ARG A 202 -2.75 18.58 -6.25
C ARG A 202 -2.27 19.19 -7.55
N ALA A 203 -1.10 18.79 -8.06
CA ALA A 203 -0.61 19.23 -9.37
C ALA A 203 -1.38 18.59 -10.54
N GLY A 204 -2.21 17.57 -10.30
CA GLY A 204 -2.91 16.84 -11.36
C GLY A 204 -2.00 15.90 -12.15
N LEU A 205 -0.84 15.57 -11.60
CA LEU A 205 0.15 14.70 -12.27
C LEU A 205 -0.18 13.22 -12.06
N VAL A 206 -0.76 12.89 -10.92
CA VAL A 206 -1.13 11.51 -10.53
C VAL A 206 -2.59 11.50 -10.11
N GLU A 207 -3.37 10.64 -10.77
CA GLU A 207 -4.80 10.41 -10.48
C GLU A 207 -5.05 9.00 -9.94
N ALA A 208 -4.12 8.06 -10.18
CA ALA A 208 -4.30 6.65 -9.88
C ALA A 208 -3.05 6.04 -9.27
N GLY A 209 -3.25 5.24 -8.23
CA GLY A 209 -2.16 4.58 -7.53
C GLY A 209 -2.63 3.81 -6.32
N LYS A 210 -1.66 3.15 -5.68
CA LYS A 210 -1.85 2.37 -4.46
C LYS A 210 -0.53 2.26 -3.68
N ASP A 211 -0.62 2.20 -2.35
CA ASP A 211 0.51 1.82 -1.50
C ASP A 211 0.96 0.38 -1.82
N ILE A 212 2.26 0.09 -1.72
CA ILE A 212 2.74 -1.29 -1.82
C ILE A 212 2.65 -1.91 -0.43
N SER A 213 1.70 -2.84 -0.23
CA SER A 213 1.47 -3.52 1.06
C SER A 213 2.04 -4.96 1.09
N GLN A 214 1.57 -5.82 2.01
CA GLN A 214 2.03 -7.22 2.17
C GLN A 214 1.88 -8.10 0.91
N GLY A 215 1.04 -7.72 -0.06
CA GLY A 215 1.01 -8.38 -1.38
C GLY A 215 2.23 -8.07 -2.25
N GLY A 216 3.12 -7.19 -1.79
CA GLY A 216 4.25 -6.66 -2.52
C GLY A 216 3.86 -5.98 -3.81
N ILE A 217 4.85 -5.80 -4.69
CA ILE A 217 4.71 -5.08 -5.96
C ILE A 217 3.62 -5.73 -6.83
N VAL A 218 3.71 -7.05 -7.08
CA VAL A 218 2.78 -7.71 -8.02
C VAL A 218 1.37 -7.88 -7.46
N GLY A 219 1.23 -8.13 -6.16
CA GLY A 219 -0.08 -8.21 -5.52
C GLY A 219 -0.77 -6.84 -5.46
N THR A 220 0.00 -5.77 -5.29
CA THR A 220 -0.50 -4.39 -5.33
C THR A 220 -0.93 -4.00 -6.73
N ALA A 221 -0.15 -4.34 -7.75
CA ALA A 221 -0.53 -4.12 -9.15
C ALA A 221 -1.85 -4.84 -9.49
N LEU A 222 -2.05 -6.05 -8.96
CA LEU A 222 -3.29 -6.80 -9.10
C LEU A 222 -4.49 -6.07 -8.46
N MET A 223 -4.36 -5.57 -7.22
CA MET A 223 -5.42 -4.80 -6.56
C MET A 223 -5.79 -3.54 -7.35
N LEU A 224 -4.78 -2.76 -7.76
CA LEU A 224 -4.97 -1.54 -8.55
C LEU A 224 -5.67 -1.84 -9.90
N ALA A 225 -5.25 -2.91 -10.57
CA ALA A 225 -5.83 -3.31 -11.85
C ALA A 225 -7.28 -3.77 -11.75
N GLU A 226 -7.63 -4.55 -10.72
CA GLU A 226 -8.99 -5.04 -10.51
C GLU A 226 -9.94 -3.88 -10.21
N CYS A 227 -9.57 -2.97 -9.31
CA CYS A 227 -10.35 -1.77 -8.99
C CYS A 227 -10.59 -0.91 -10.25
N SER A 228 -9.55 -0.65 -11.04
CA SER A 228 -9.65 0.14 -12.28
C SER A 228 -10.19 -0.64 -13.48
N ARG A 229 -10.45 -1.94 -13.36
CA ARG A 229 -10.91 -2.84 -14.44
C ARG A 229 -9.99 -2.81 -15.66
N CYS A 230 -8.69 -2.76 -15.42
CA CYS A 230 -7.64 -2.83 -16.43
C CYS A 230 -6.67 -3.98 -16.12
N GLY A 231 -5.53 -4.03 -16.78
CA GLY A 231 -4.43 -4.95 -16.48
C GLY A 231 -3.12 -4.19 -16.43
N PHE A 232 -2.03 -4.91 -16.20
CA PHE A 232 -0.68 -4.35 -16.27
C PHE A 232 0.27 -5.35 -16.91
N ARG A 233 1.12 -4.86 -17.80
CA ARG A 233 2.30 -5.59 -18.26
C ARG A 233 3.53 -4.99 -17.58
N ILE A 234 4.15 -5.77 -16.70
CA ILE A 234 5.28 -5.37 -15.86
C ILE A 234 6.55 -5.93 -16.47
N ASP A 235 7.50 -5.06 -16.83
CA ASP A 235 8.85 -5.45 -17.20
C ASP A 235 9.68 -5.71 -15.93
N VAL A 236 10.01 -6.97 -15.68
CA VAL A 236 10.75 -7.35 -14.46
C VAL A 236 12.21 -6.92 -14.50
N ASP A 237 12.75 -6.57 -15.67
CA ASP A 237 14.12 -6.05 -15.80
C ASP A 237 14.20 -4.54 -15.60
N ALA A 238 13.06 -3.84 -15.72
CA ALA A 238 12.96 -2.41 -15.41
C ALA A 238 12.87 -2.13 -13.89
N LEU A 239 12.59 -3.15 -13.08
CA LEU A 239 12.53 -3.03 -11.62
C LEU A 239 13.93 -2.90 -11.02
N PRO A 240 14.26 -1.77 -10.35
CA PRO A 240 15.51 -1.63 -9.66
C PRO A 240 15.52 -2.59 -8.46
N LEU A 241 16.55 -3.42 -8.38
CA LEU A 241 16.75 -4.34 -7.28
C LEU A 241 17.74 -3.74 -6.29
N PRO A 242 17.43 -3.71 -4.98
CA PRO A 242 18.46 -3.42 -4.01
C PRO A 242 19.61 -4.45 -4.09
N PRO A 243 20.85 -4.06 -3.76
CA PRO A 243 22.01 -4.96 -3.86
C PRO A 243 21.81 -6.26 -3.07
N GLY A 244 22.14 -7.40 -3.69
CA GLY A 244 22.05 -8.72 -3.04
C GLY A 244 20.63 -9.24 -2.84
N THR A 245 19.62 -8.62 -3.44
CA THR A 245 18.22 -9.07 -3.36
C THR A 245 17.82 -9.92 -4.56
N ASP A 246 17.04 -10.96 -4.31
CA ASP A 246 16.46 -11.79 -5.37
C ASP A 246 15.17 -11.15 -5.90
N LEU A 247 14.96 -11.23 -7.23
CA LEU A 247 13.82 -10.62 -7.92
C LEU A 247 12.47 -11.14 -7.40
N GLU A 248 12.33 -12.44 -7.14
CA GLU A 248 11.06 -13.00 -6.67
C GLU A 248 10.74 -12.50 -5.27
N ARG A 249 11.74 -12.41 -4.40
CA ARG A 249 11.60 -11.78 -3.09
C ARG A 249 11.19 -10.31 -3.23
N TRP A 250 11.84 -9.57 -4.12
CA TRP A 250 11.53 -8.15 -4.32
C TRP A 250 10.11 -7.90 -4.84
N LEU A 251 9.65 -8.71 -5.80
CA LEU A 251 8.29 -8.62 -6.35
C LEU A 251 7.19 -8.81 -5.30
N ARG A 252 7.50 -9.48 -4.18
CA ARG A 252 6.58 -9.72 -3.05
C ARG A 252 6.96 -8.95 -1.78
N SER A 253 7.91 -8.02 -1.86
CA SER A 253 8.40 -7.26 -0.70
C SER A 253 7.50 -6.08 -0.34
N PHE A 254 7.42 -5.79 0.96
CA PHE A 254 6.71 -4.67 1.54
C PHE A 254 7.69 -3.55 1.94
N PRO A 255 7.82 -2.46 1.16
CA PRO A 255 8.67 -1.33 1.52
C PRO A 255 8.00 -0.39 2.53
N SER A 256 8.77 0.15 3.48
CA SER A 256 8.29 1.19 4.41
C SER A 256 7.84 2.47 3.72
N PHE A 257 8.36 2.72 2.52
CA PHE A 257 7.90 3.75 1.60
C PHE A 257 7.91 3.15 0.19
N GLY A 258 6.73 2.86 -0.35
CA GLY A 258 6.61 2.39 -1.72
C GLY A 258 5.20 2.51 -2.27
N PHE A 259 5.10 2.95 -3.52
CA PHE A 259 3.84 3.21 -4.20
C PHE A 259 3.90 2.70 -5.63
N LEU A 260 2.78 2.14 -6.10
CA LEU A 260 2.54 1.93 -7.52
C LEU A 260 1.61 3.00 -8.04
N LEU A 261 2.06 3.75 -9.04
CA LEU A 261 1.31 4.85 -9.64
C LEU A 261 1.00 4.53 -11.10
N SER A 262 -0.24 4.73 -11.51
CA SER A 262 -0.65 4.66 -12.91
C SER A 262 -0.79 6.09 -13.43
N VAL A 263 0.14 6.47 -14.30
CA VAL A 263 0.38 7.87 -14.68
C VAL A 263 0.27 8.04 -16.19
N ARG A 264 -0.34 9.14 -16.63
CA ARG A 264 -0.39 9.48 -18.06
C ARG A 264 1.05 9.54 -18.62
N PRO A 265 1.34 8.97 -19.80
CA PRO A 265 2.71 8.92 -20.32
C PRO A 265 3.43 10.28 -20.34
N ASP A 266 2.72 11.35 -20.68
CA ASP A 266 3.27 12.72 -20.75
C ASP A 266 3.71 13.28 -19.38
N HIS A 267 3.17 12.76 -18.27
CA HIS A 267 3.54 13.16 -16.91
C HIS A 267 4.60 12.24 -16.29
N ALA A 268 4.84 11.05 -16.85
CA ALA A 268 5.65 10.01 -16.20
C ALA A 268 7.07 10.47 -15.86
N ALA A 269 7.74 11.18 -16.78
CA ALA A 269 9.09 11.70 -16.55
C ALA A 269 9.13 12.75 -15.41
N GLU A 270 8.14 13.64 -15.35
CA GLU A 270 8.04 14.63 -14.27
C GLU A 270 7.80 13.94 -12.92
N VAL A 271 6.86 13.00 -12.86
CA VAL A 271 6.54 12.26 -11.64
C VAL A 271 7.78 11.53 -11.11
N CYS A 272 8.48 10.76 -11.96
CA CYS A 272 9.73 10.11 -11.56
C CYS A 272 10.78 11.13 -11.09
N GLY A 273 10.92 12.26 -11.80
CA GLY A 273 11.83 13.33 -11.41
C GLY A 273 11.59 13.88 -10.01
N ARG A 274 10.32 14.05 -9.59
CA ARG A 274 9.99 14.57 -8.25
C ARG A 274 10.40 13.63 -7.12
N PHE A 275 10.25 12.32 -7.30
CA PHE A 275 10.75 11.32 -6.35
C PHE A 275 12.29 11.26 -6.36
N ASN A 276 12.90 11.22 -7.54
CA ASN A 276 14.35 11.13 -7.68
C ASN A 276 15.07 12.35 -7.08
N ASN A 277 14.46 13.54 -7.13
CA ASN A 277 14.96 14.76 -6.47
C ASN A 277 15.00 14.66 -4.93
N ARG A 278 14.38 13.63 -4.34
CA ARG A 278 14.42 13.30 -2.91
C ARG A 278 15.16 11.98 -2.62
N ASP A 279 15.94 11.50 -3.59
CA ASP A 279 16.66 10.23 -3.54
C ASP A 279 15.75 9.00 -3.35
N ILE A 280 14.49 9.10 -3.81
CA ILE A 280 13.55 7.98 -3.86
C ILE A 280 13.54 7.45 -5.28
N THR A 281 13.91 6.18 -5.45
CA THR A 281 13.93 5.54 -6.76
C THR A 281 12.52 5.45 -7.34
N ALA A 282 12.26 6.20 -8.41
CA ALA A 282 11.02 6.10 -9.18
C ALA A 282 11.30 5.83 -10.65
N VAL A 283 10.78 4.71 -11.16
CA VAL A 283 10.96 4.30 -12.56
C VAL A 283 9.67 3.74 -13.15
N VAL A 284 9.51 3.89 -14.47
CA VAL A 284 8.45 3.22 -15.22
C VAL A 284 8.82 1.75 -15.34
N ILE A 285 7.99 0.88 -14.77
CA ILE A 285 8.19 -0.57 -14.76
C ILE A 285 7.24 -1.30 -15.70
N GLY A 286 6.35 -0.60 -16.38
CA GLY A 286 5.34 -1.24 -17.21
C GLY A 286 4.28 -0.30 -17.75
N THR A 287 3.20 -0.90 -18.24
CA THR A 287 2.08 -0.16 -18.85
C THR A 287 0.76 -0.79 -18.46
N ALA A 288 -0.25 0.04 -18.20
CA ALA A 288 -1.63 -0.40 -18.04
C ALA A 288 -2.18 -0.94 -19.36
N THR A 289 -2.87 -2.07 -19.31
CA THR A 289 -3.45 -2.75 -20.48
C THR A 289 -4.98 -2.78 -20.42
N ALA A 290 -5.63 -3.01 -21.56
CA ALA A 290 -7.09 -3.16 -21.63
C ALA A 290 -7.58 -4.57 -21.24
N THR A 291 -6.68 -5.51 -20.98
CA THR A 291 -7.00 -6.89 -20.57
C THR A 291 -7.08 -6.96 -19.05
N PRO A 292 -7.81 -7.91 -18.44
CA PRO A 292 -7.87 -8.08 -16.98
C PRO A 292 -6.63 -8.77 -16.39
N ARG A 293 -5.52 -8.78 -17.12
CA ARG A 293 -4.35 -9.62 -16.82
C ARG A 293 -3.24 -8.79 -16.23
N ILE A 294 -2.61 -9.36 -15.21
CA ILE A 294 -1.28 -8.97 -14.80
C ILE A 294 -0.29 -9.90 -15.47
N GLU A 295 0.57 -9.32 -16.29
CA GLU A 295 1.56 -10.03 -17.09
C GLU A 295 2.96 -9.60 -16.64
N LEU A 296 3.83 -10.57 -16.39
CA LEU A 296 5.25 -10.35 -16.20
C LEU A 296 5.93 -10.50 -17.56
N SER A 297 6.78 -9.55 -17.93
CA SER A 297 7.53 -9.53 -19.18
C SER A 297 9.01 -9.35 -18.94
N ARG A 298 9.82 -9.94 -19.82
CA ARG A 298 11.29 -9.83 -19.87
C ARG A 298 11.69 -10.01 -21.32
N ALA A 299 12.36 -9.02 -21.91
CA ALA A 299 12.71 -9.02 -23.33
C ALA A 299 11.49 -9.39 -24.22
N THR A 300 11.52 -10.54 -24.89
CA THR A 300 10.42 -11.04 -25.74
C THR A 300 9.48 -12.03 -25.04
N GLN A 301 9.77 -12.41 -23.80
CA GLN A 301 8.96 -13.36 -23.03
C GLN A 301 7.88 -12.63 -22.25
N THR A 302 6.71 -13.26 -22.14
CA THR A 302 5.60 -12.78 -21.30
C THR A 302 4.93 -13.98 -20.64
N ALA A 303 4.55 -13.84 -19.37
CA ALA A 303 3.81 -14.84 -18.62
C ALA A 303 2.69 -14.16 -17.81
N THR A 304 1.49 -14.74 -17.85
CA THR A 304 0.37 -14.27 -17.02
C THR A 304 0.61 -14.67 -15.57
N PHE A 305 0.70 -13.67 -14.68
CA PHE A 305 0.73 -13.86 -13.23
C PHE A 305 -0.68 -14.10 -12.69
N TRP A 306 -1.64 -13.30 -13.14
CA TRP A 306 -3.02 -13.37 -12.66
C TRP A 306 -4.00 -12.82 -13.70
N ASP A 307 -5.18 -13.41 -13.79
CA ASP A 307 -6.32 -12.90 -14.57
C ASP A 307 -7.49 -12.68 -13.59
N HIS A 308 -7.79 -11.43 -13.28
CA HIS A 308 -8.79 -11.10 -12.23
C HIS A 308 -10.23 -11.26 -12.71
N ARG A 309 -10.46 -11.45 -14.02
CA ARG A 309 -11.77 -11.83 -14.53
C ARG A 309 -12.12 -13.26 -14.15
N ASP A 310 -11.16 -14.17 -14.34
CA ASP A 310 -11.37 -15.60 -14.05
C ASP A 310 -11.20 -15.89 -12.55
N ARG A 311 -10.36 -15.10 -11.88
CA ARG A 311 -10.02 -15.26 -10.46
C ARG A 311 -10.07 -13.89 -9.77
N PRO A 312 -11.26 -13.38 -9.37
CA PRO A 312 -11.36 -12.13 -8.63
C PRO A 312 -10.47 -12.14 -7.38
N TYR A 313 -9.88 -11.00 -7.02
CA TYR A 313 -8.89 -10.91 -5.95
C TYR A 313 -9.47 -10.21 -4.71
N LEU A 314 -9.89 -8.96 -4.86
CA LEU A 314 -10.67 -8.23 -3.85
C LEU A 314 -12.17 -8.47 -3.98
N GLY A 315 -12.66 -8.83 -5.17
CA GLY A 315 -14.08 -9.16 -5.39
C GLY A 315 -15.02 -7.96 -5.26
N LEU A 316 -14.52 -6.73 -5.44
CA LEU A 316 -15.27 -5.48 -5.30
C LEU A 316 -15.90 -5.03 -6.62
N THR A 317 -16.50 -5.95 -7.37
CA THR A 317 -17.15 -5.61 -8.64
C THR A 317 -18.41 -4.78 -8.41
N ARG A 318 -18.67 -3.80 -9.29
CA ARG A 318 -19.88 -2.96 -9.28
C ARG A 318 -21.19 -3.73 -9.56
N ASP A 319 -21.10 -5.01 -9.88
CA ASP A 319 -22.23 -5.82 -10.33
C ASP A 319 -22.75 -6.71 -9.18
N HIS A 320 -23.41 -6.10 -8.20
CA HIS A 320 -24.48 -6.77 -7.45
C HIS A 320 -25.76 -5.96 -7.56
N ALA A 321 -26.21 -5.75 -8.80
CA ALA A 321 -27.65 -5.60 -9.05
C ALA A 321 -28.28 -7.00 -8.91
N HIS A 322 -28.78 -7.29 -7.71
CA HIS A 322 -29.69 -8.40 -7.39
C HIS A 322 -29.18 -9.84 -7.65
N ALA A 323 -28.92 -10.55 -6.55
CA ALA A 323 -29.23 -11.98 -6.42
C ALA A 323 -30.05 -12.18 -5.16
#